data_AF-A0A965M9W3-F1
#
_entry.id   AF-A0A965M9W3-F1
#
_cell.length_a   1.000
_cell.length_b   1.000
_cell.length_c   1.000
_cell.angle_alpha   90.00
_cell.angle_beta   90.00
_cell.angle_gamma   90.00
#
_symmetry.space_group_name_H-M   'P 1'
#
loop_
_entity.id
_entity.type
_entity.pdbx_description
1 polymer ?
#
loop_
_entity_poly.entity_id
_entity_poly.type
_entity_poly.pdbx_seq_one_letter_code
_entity_poly.pdbx_strand_id
1 'polypeptide(L)' 'MNAGRWFAGLMSGTSLDGTDAVLVRFANPPGTGIAELHHRHRPFDADLRNVLLRLQTPGPDELTTASLAANRVAEHYAET' A
#
# COMPACT_ATOMS: atom_id res chain seq x y z
N MET A 1 -13.89 -29.03 -6.77
CA MET A 1 -13.79 -27.68 -7.37
C MET A 1 -12.41 -27.15 -7.03
N ASN A 2 -11.58 -26.83 -8.03
CA ASN A 2 -10.22 -26.38 -7.77
C ASN A 2 -10.28 -24.92 -7.30
N ALA A 3 -10.21 -24.69 -5.99
CA ALA A 3 -10.31 -23.35 -5.44
C ALA A 3 -9.14 -22.49 -5.97
N GLY A 4 -9.46 -21.31 -6.52
CA GLY A 4 -8.45 -20.36 -6.98
C GLY A 4 -7.58 -19.85 -5.83
N ARG A 5 -6.41 -19.31 -6.15
CA ARG A 5 -5.47 -18.73 -5.17
C ARG A 5 -5.83 -17.28 -4.88
N TRP A 6 -5.79 -16.90 -3.61
CA TRP A 6 -6.12 -15.56 -3.14
C TRP A 6 -4.85 -14.76 -2.90
N PHE A 7 -4.85 -13.48 -3.30
CA PHE A 7 -3.74 -12.57 -3.08
C PHE A 7 -4.28 -11.21 -2.66
N ALA A 8 -3.59 -10.58 -1.70
CA ALA A 8 -3.80 -9.19 -1.36
C ALA A 8 -2.68 -8.36 -2.01
N GLY A 9 -3.05 -7.29 -2.71
CA GLY A 9 -2.13 -6.27 -3.23
C GLY A 9 -2.30 -4.97 -2.46
N LEU A 10 -1.19 -4.32 -2.11
CA LEU A 10 -1.16 -3.03 -1.41
C LEU A 10 -0.27 -2.07 -2.19
N MET A 11 -0.72 -0.84 -2.40
CA MET A 11 0.04 0.20 -3.11
C MET A 11 -0.30 1.59 -2.59
N SER A 12 0.71 2.41 -2.33
CA SER A 12 0.60 3.87 -2.26
C SER A 12 1.26 4.45 -3.50
N GLY A 13 0.53 5.28 -4.24
CA GLY A 13 1.08 6.04 -5.36
C GLY A 13 2.02 7.16 -4.89
N THR A 14 2.69 7.82 -5.84
CA THR A 14 3.53 8.99 -5.56
C THR A 14 2.73 10.24 -5.21
N SER A 15 1.40 10.22 -5.35
CA SER A 15 0.48 11.25 -4.85
C SER A 15 0.46 11.32 -3.31
N LEU A 16 0.85 10.23 -2.63
CA LEU A 16 0.89 10.13 -1.17
C LEU A 16 -0.45 10.50 -0.50
N ASP A 17 -1.56 10.15 -1.15
CA ASP A 17 -2.92 10.36 -0.64
C ASP A 17 -3.38 9.23 0.29
N GLY A 18 -2.84 8.03 0.13
CA GLY A 18 -3.13 6.89 0.99
C GLY A 18 -2.63 5.58 0.43
N THR A 19 -3.25 4.49 0.88
CA THR A 19 -2.98 3.13 0.40
C THR A 19 -4.24 2.55 -0.23
N ASP A 20 -4.07 1.97 -1.40
CA ASP A 20 -5.07 1.12 -2.05
C ASP A 20 -4.75 -0.35 -1.75
N ALA A 21 -5.72 -1.06 -1.21
CA ALA A 21 -5.70 -2.51 -1.01
C ALA A 21 -6.67 -3.19 -1.97
N VAL A 22 -6.25 -4.30 -2.57
CA VAL A 22 -7.10 -5.15 -3.41
C VAL A 22 -6.98 -6.60 -2.99
N LEU A 23 -8.11 -7.30 -2.90
CA LEU A 23 -8.16 -8.75 -2.75
C LEU A 23 -8.56 -9.36 -4.08
N VAL A 24 -7.70 -10.20 -4.64
CA VAL A 24 -7.92 -10.84 -5.93
C VAL A 24 -7.88 -12.36 -5.80
N ARG A 25 -8.62 -13.04 -6.67
CA ARG A 25 -8.57 -14.50 -6.83
C ARG A 25 -8.10 -14.84 -8.23
N PHE A 26 -6.95 -15.52 -8.30
CA PHE A 26 -6.41 -16.10 -9.52
C PHE A 26 -7.01 -17.48 -9.73
N ALA A 27 -7.43 -17.75 -10.96
CA ALA A 27 -7.95 -19.05 -11.35
C ALA A 27 -6.90 -20.17 -11.23
N ASN A 28 -7.39 -21.42 -11.17
CA ASN A 28 -6.60 -22.64 -11.20
C ASN A 28 -7.13 -23.55 -12.32
N PRO A 29 -6.37 -23.83 -13.39
CA PRO A 29 -4.92 -23.59 -13.56
C PRO A 29 -4.54 -22.10 -13.68
N PRO A 30 -3.33 -21.71 -13.24
CA PRO A 30 -2.84 -20.32 -13.36
C PRO A 30 -2.90 -19.80 -14.79
N GLY A 31 -3.05 -18.47 -14.96
CA GLY A 31 -3.06 -17.80 -16.27
C GLY A 31 -4.39 -17.83 -17.02
N THR A 32 -5.45 -18.40 -16.42
CA THR A 32 -6.77 -18.54 -17.05
C THR A 32 -7.79 -17.48 -16.64
N GLY A 33 -7.47 -16.65 -15.64
CA GLY A 33 -8.35 -15.56 -15.20
C GLY A 33 -7.98 -14.98 -13.84
N ILE A 34 -8.43 -13.75 -13.61
CA ILE A 34 -8.29 -13.01 -12.36
C ILE A 34 -9.64 -12.36 -12.07
N ALA A 35 -10.08 -12.43 -10.81
CA ALA A 35 -11.25 -11.70 -10.33
C ALA A 35 -10.85 -10.81 -9.15
N GLU A 36 -11.14 -9.52 -9.22
CA GLU A 36 -11.15 -8.64 -8.05
C GLU A 36 -12.36 -8.99 -7.19
N LEU A 37 -12.13 -9.21 -5.89
CA LEU A 37 -13.16 -9.55 -4.93
C LEU A 37 -13.47 -8.40 -3.99
N HIS A 38 -12.47 -7.56 -3.70
CA HIS A 38 -12.62 -6.39 -2.86
C HIS A 38 -11.55 -5.35 -3.18
N HIS A 39 -11.89 -4.08 -3.00
CA HIS A 39 -10.94 -2.97 -2.95
C HIS A 39 -11.22 -2.11 -1.73
N ARG A 40 -10.18 -1.47 -1.21
CA ARG A 40 -10.30 -0.47 -0.13
C ARG A 40 -9.23 0.59 -0.29
N HIS A 41 -9.63 1.86 -0.22
CA HIS A 41 -8.71 2.97 -0.07
C HIS A 41 -8.68 3.42 1.39
N ARG A 42 -7.48 3.64 1.93
CA ARG A 42 -7.28 4.21 3.28
C ARG A 42 -6.36 5.43 3.19
N PRO A 43 -6.86 6.65 3.46
CA PRO A 43 -6.05 7.85 3.38
C PRO A 43 -4.99 7.87 4.48
N PHE A 44 -3.79 8.39 4.20
CA PHE A 44 -2.81 8.65 5.25
C PHE A 44 -3.33 9.74 6.20
N ASP A 45 -2.96 9.64 7.47
CA ASP A 45 -3.14 10.76 8.39
C ASP A 45 -2.31 11.98 7.93
N ALA A 46 -2.74 13.17 8.33
CA ALA A 46 -2.12 14.42 7.88
C ALA A 46 -0.63 14.48 8.24
N ASP A 47 -0.22 13.94 9.39
CA ASP A 47 1.16 13.99 9.85
C ASP A 47 2.05 13.08 9.02
N LEU A 48 1.61 11.85 8.73
CA LEU A 48 2.33 10.92 7.86
C LEU A 48 2.46 11.50 6.47
N ARG A 49 1.35 12.01 5.90
CA ARG A 49 1.35 12.63 4.57
C ARG A 49 2.32 13.79 4.49
N ASN A 50 2.33 14.68 5.49
CA ASN A 50 3.25 15.83 5.53
C ASN A 50 4.72 15.39 5.64
N VAL A 51 5.02 14.35 6.43
CA VAL A 51 6.37 13.78 6.51
C VAL A 51 6.82 13.21 5.17
N LEU A 52 5.96 12.43 4.51
CA LEU A 52 6.26 11.82 3.22
C LEU A 52 6.44 12.86 2.12
N LEU A 53 5.62 13.92 2.11
CA LEU A 53 5.75 15.05 1.19
C LEU A 53 7.06 15.83 1.41
N ARG A 54 7.44 16.08 2.69
CA ARG A 54 8.70 16.75 3.01
C ARG A 54 9.90 15.95 2.49
N LEU A 55 9.88 14.63 2.61
CA LEU A 55 10.94 13.74 2.10
C LEU A 55 11.10 13.78 0.56
N GLN A 56 10.19 14.42 -0.18
CA GLN A 56 10.33 14.63 -1.63
C GLN A 56 11.19 15.85 -1.98
N THR A 57 11.79 16.53 -0.99
CA THR A 57 12.68 17.66 -1.17
C THR A 57 13.86 17.53 -0.21
N PRO A 58 15.09 17.86 -0.64
CA PRO A 58 16.25 17.80 0.25
C PRO A 58 16.04 18.58 1.54
N GLY A 59 16.52 18.02 2.65
CA GLY A 59 16.30 18.56 3.97
C GLY A 59 17.26 18.00 5.02
N PRO A 60 17.20 18.52 6.25
CA PRO A 60 17.98 17.97 7.34
C PRO A 60 17.45 16.57 7.72
N ASP A 61 18.37 15.66 8.05
CA ASP A 61 18.07 14.37 8.68
C ASP A 61 17.09 13.46 7.90
N GLU A 62 17.20 13.47 6.56
CA GLU A 62 16.31 12.73 5.66
C GLU A 62 16.34 11.21 5.90
N LEU A 63 17.53 10.64 6.15
CA LEU A 63 17.67 9.19 6.34
C LEU A 63 16.94 8.70 7.60
N THR A 64 17.13 9.38 8.72
CA THR A 64 16.45 9.06 9.98
C THR A 64 14.94 9.24 9.83
N THR A 65 14.52 10.37 9.23
CA THR A 65 13.11 10.66 8.97
C THR A 65 12.48 9.59 8.08
N ALA A 66 13.16 9.18 7.00
CA ALA A 66 12.68 8.16 6.08
C ALA A 66 12.54 6.80 6.76
N SER A 67 13.48 6.42 7.63
CA SER A 67 13.39 5.16 8.40
C SER A 67 12.16 5.14 9.31
N LEU A 68 11.89 6.22 10.04
CA LEU A 68 10.70 6.33 10.90
C LEU A 68 9.40 6.37 10.08
N ALA A 69 9.40 7.10 8.96
CA ALA A 69 8.24 7.15 8.07
C ALA A 69 7.94 5.78 7.44
N ALA A 70 8.96 5.00 7.09
CA ALA A 70 8.80 3.66 6.52
C ALA A 70 8.08 2.70 7.49
N ASN A 71 8.39 2.77 8.79
CA ASN A 71 7.68 1.98 9.81
C ASN A 71 6.19 2.35 9.85
N ARG A 72 5.87 3.65 9.86
CA ARG A 72 4.48 4.14 9.84
C ARG A 72 3.72 3.73 8.58
N VAL A 73 4.39 3.71 7.42
CA VAL A 73 3.79 3.22 6.17
C VAL A 73 3.51 1.72 6.25
N ALA A 74 4.44 0.93 6.79
CA ALA A 74 4.26 -0.51 6.98
C ALA A 74 3.09 -0.83 7.92
N GLU A 75 2.96 -0.10 9.02
CA GLU A 75 1.81 -0.19 9.94
C GLU A 75 0.51 0.18 9.23
N HIS A 76 0.48 1.29 8.48
CA HIS A 76 -0.70 1.71 7.72
C HIS A 76 -1.12 0.67 6.66
N TYR A 77 -0.15 0.02 6.00
CA TYR A 77 -0.39 -1.08 5.07
C TYR A 77 -1.03 -2.29 5.76
N ALA A 78 -0.63 -2.61 6.99
CA ALA A 78 -1.23 -3.71 7.75
C ALA A 78 -2.66 -3.41 8.24
N GLU A 79 -3.01 -2.12 8.39
CA GLU A 79 -4.34 -1.66 8.82
C GLU A 79 -5.31 -1.32 7.67
N THR A 80 -4.84 -1.40 6.42
CA THR A 80 -5.64 -1.16 5.21
C THR A 80 -6.31 -2.45 4.76
#